data_AF-A0A8J7NCE2-F1
#
_entry.id   AF-A0A8J7NCE2-F1
#
_cell.length_a   1.000
_cell.length_b   1.000
_cell.length_c   1.000
_cell.angle_alpha   90.00
_cell.angle_beta   90.00
_cell.angle_gamma   90.00
#
_symmetry.space_group_name_H-M   'P 1'
#
loop_
_entity.id
_entity.type
_entity.pdbx_description
1 polymer ?
#
loop_
_entity_poly.entity_id
_entity_poly.type
_entity_poly.pdbx_seq_one_letter_code
_entity_poly.pdbx_strand_id
1 'polypeptide(L)'
;MAITFSSDGGGINEEDGRATGRIAEGYFKTANDPEQAHITVKRARWLWRDCPECINIIKSDNMVVGSTLVLPCTTELMELFISKKINEEQLFDSIQKTVDYGSMQAIYLCSAVLIPGFRRKGLASQGLERSVRKMMAKRRSNQSFSIGPIRRRAVFWPRRWRGTLG
;
A
#
# COMPACT_ATOMS: atom_id res chain seq x y z
N MET A 1 21.81 -2.14 18.79
CA MET A 1 20.92 -2.77 17.80
C MET A 1 20.02 -1.71 17.22
N ALA A 2 20.40 -1.16 16.07
CA ALA A 2 19.59 -0.17 15.37
C ALA A 2 18.59 -0.89 14.47
N ILE A 3 17.29 -0.64 14.69
CA ILE A 3 16.23 -1.12 13.82
C ILE A 3 15.93 -0.05 12.77
N THR A 4 15.87 -0.45 11.50
CA THR A 4 15.47 0.41 10.40
C THR A 4 14.37 -0.22 9.55
N PHE A 5 13.63 0.65 8.87
CA PHE A 5 12.50 0.31 8.02
C PHE A 5 12.76 0.90 6.63
N SER A 6 12.57 0.15 5.54
CA SER A 6 12.79 0.68 4.17
C SER A 6 11.87 1.86 3.84
N SER A 7 10.77 2.00 4.57
CA SER A 7 9.90 3.17 4.46
C SER A 7 10.55 4.45 5.01
N ASP A 8 11.55 4.38 5.88
CA ASP A 8 12.07 5.57 6.59
C ASP A 8 13.18 6.28 5.79
N GLY A 9 13.72 5.65 4.74
CA GLY A 9 14.66 6.25 3.78
C GLY A 9 15.55 5.21 3.10
N GLY A 10 15.95 5.45 1.85
CA GLY A 10 16.95 4.64 1.12
C GLY A 10 16.44 3.78 -0.05
N GLY A 11 15.13 3.74 -0.29
CA GLY A 11 14.55 2.86 -1.31
C GLY A 11 14.76 1.38 -0.97
N ILE A 12 14.41 0.50 -1.89
CA ILE A 12 14.59 -0.94 -1.74
C ILE A 12 15.62 -1.38 -2.77
N ASN A 13 16.80 -1.81 -2.30
CA ASN A 13 17.76 -2.47 -3.18
C ASN A 13 17.31 -3.92 -3.43
N GLU A 14 17.73 -4.48 -4.56
CA GLU A 14 17.29 -5.82 -4.95
C GLU A 14 17.81 -6.92 -4.02
N GLU A 15 18.95 -6.71 -3.34
CA GLU A 15 19.52 -7.71 -2.44
C GLU A 15 18.64 -7.90 -1.21
N ASP A 16 18.24 -6.79 -0.57
CA ASP A 16 17.31 -6.79 0.54
C ASP A 16 15.97 -7.39 0.13
N GLY A 17 15.47 -7.00 -1.04
CA GLY A 17 14.23 -7.54 -1.58
C GLY A 17 14.29 -9.04 -1.88
N ARG A 18 15.44 -9.58 -2.28
CA ARG A 18 15.65 -11.03 -2.39
C ARG A 18 15.73 -11.70 -1.02
N ALA A 19 16.34 -11.06 -0.03
CA ALA A 19 16.45 -11.59 1.32
C ALA A 19 15.06 -11.73 1.98
N THR A 20 14.16 -10.76 1.79
CA THR A 20 12.78 -10.87 2.29
C THR A 20 12.02 -12.04 1.67
N GLY A 21 12.17 -12.26 0.35
CA GLY A 21 11.60 -13.42 -0.34
C GLY A 21 12.07 -14.76 0.25
N ARG A 22 13.37 -14.89 0.54
CA ARG A 22 13.93 -16.11 1.18
C ARG A 22 13.37 -16.33 2.59
N ILE A 23 13.26 -15.26 3.39
CA ILE A 23 12.68 -15.34 4.74
C ILE A 23 11.22 -15.76 4.67
N ALA A 24 10.43 -15.13 3.78
CA ALA A 24 9.03 -15.46 3.59
C ALA A 24 8.85 -16.92 3.16
N GLU A 25 9.58 -17.39 2.16
CA GLU A 25 9.50 -18.78 1.68
C GLU A 25 9.90 -19.78 2.76
N GLY A 26 10.90 -19.47 3.58
CA GLY A 26 11.30 -20.31 4.70
C GLY A 26 10.22 -20.55 5.76
N TYR A 27 9.20 -19.68 5.84
CA TYR A 27 8.09 -19.81 6.79
C TYR A 27 6.75 -20.16 6.15
N PHE A 28 6.42 -19.58 5.00
CA PHE A 28 5.12 -19.76 4.34
C PHE A 28 5.11 -20.95 3.37
N LYS A 29 6.24 -21.28 2.74
CA LYS A 29 6.37 -22.40 1.78
C LYS A 29 5.32 -22.37 0.65
N THR A 30 4.98 -21.17 0.17
CA THR A 30 3.88 -20.95 -0.79
C THR A 30 4.34 -21.00 -2.24
N ALA A 31 5.63 -21.16 -2.53
CA ALA A 31 6.14 -21.08 -3.91
C ALA A 31 5.57 -22.11 -4.89
N ASN A 32 4.93 -23.18 -4.41
CA ASN A 32 4.32 -24.22 -5.25
C ASN A 32 2.78 -24.25 -5.15
N ASP A 33 2.16 -23.28 -4.46
CA ASP A 33 0.71 -23.24 -4.28
C ASP A 33 0.06 -22.33 -5.35
N PRO A 34 -0.69 -22.89 -6.32
CA PRO A 34 -1.32 -22.13 -7.40
C PRO A 34 -2.40 -21.14 -6.91
N GLU A 35 -2.89 -21.28 -5.68
CA GLU A 35 -3.90 -20.38 -5.10
C GLU A 35 -3.28 -19.17 -4.37
N GLN A 36 -1.97 -19.20 -4.13
CA GLN A 36 -1.21 -18.17 -3.44
C GLN A 36 -0.53 -17.22 -4.42
N ALA A 37 -0.35 -15.96 -4.00
CA ALA A 37 0.35 -14.98 -4.83
C ALA A 37 1.84 -15.35 -4.97
N HIS A 38 2.27 -15.64 -6.19
CA HIS A 38 3.67 -15.90 -6.46
C HIS A 38 4.45 -14.58 -6.58
N ILE A 39 5.32 -14.29 -5.62
CA ILE A 39 6.20 -13.11 -5.69
C ILE A 39 7.38 -13.43 -6.62
N THR A 40 7.13 -13.39 -7.93
CA THR A 40 8.18 -13.50 -8.95
C THR A 40 9.11 -12.29 -8.91
N VAL A 41 10.31 -12.41 -9.48
CA VAL A 41 11.26 -11.28 -9.63
C VAL A 41 10.60 -10.08 -10.33
N LYS A 42 9.71 -10.32 -11.31
CA LYS A 42 8.98 -9.27 -12.02
C LYS A 42 8.01 -8.53 -11.09
N ARG A 43 7.23 -9.26 -10.29
CA ARG A 43 6.29 -8.66 -9.31
C ARG A 43 7.02 -7.93 -8.20
N ALA A 44 8.11 -8.51 -7.70
CA ALA A 44 8.96 -7.88 -6.71
C ALA A 44 9.54 -6.55 -7.22
N ARG A 45 10.06 -6.52 -8.46
CA ARG A 45 10.54 -5.28 -9.09
C ARG A 45 9.46 -4.23 -9.27
N TRP A 46 8.27 -4.63 -9.72
CA TRP A 46 7.12 -3.72 -9.78
C TRP A 46 6.80 -3.13 -8.41
N LEU A 47 6.75 -3.97 -7.37
CA LEU A 47 6.49 -3.52 -6.00
C LEU A 47 7.54 -2.51 -5.52
N TRP A 48 8.83 -2.80 -5.73
CA TRP A 48 9.92 -1.92 -5.28
C TRP A 48 9.97 -0.59 -6.01
N ARG A 49 9.55 -0.55 -7.28
CA ARG A 49 9.60 0.65 -8.13
C ARG A 49 8.31 1.46 -8.04
N ASP A 50 7.18 0.82 -8.26
CA ASP A 50 5.89 1.46 -8.50
C ASP A 50 5.08 1.63 -7.21
N CYS A 51 5.28 0.73 -6.23
CA CYS A 51 4.56 0.71 -4.96
C CYS A 51 5.47 0.50 -3.74
N PRO A 52 6.58 1.26 -3.57
CA PRO A 52 7.58 0.98 -2.53
C PRO A 52 7.02 1.08 -1.11
N GLU A 53 5.97 1.87 -0.89
CA GLU A 53 5.25 1.96 0.39
C GLU A 53 4.48 0.70 0.78
N CYS A 54 4.13 -0.15 -0.19
CA CYS A 54 3.40 -1.39 0.05
C CYS A 54 4.24 -2.44 0.78
N ILE A 55 5.56 -2.33 0.70
CA ILE A 55 6.50 -3.23 1.38
C ILE A 55 7.39 -2.47 2.36
N ASN A 56 7.57 -3.07 3.53
CA ASN A 56 8.50 -2.59 4.52
C ASN A 56 9.54 -3.67 4.82
N ILE A 57 10.79 -3.41 4.48
CA ILE A 57 11.92 -4.27 4.83
C ILE A 57 12.42 -3.81 6.19
N ILE A 58 12.44 -4.74 7.15
CA ILE A 58 12.87 -4.51 8.52
C ILE A 58 14.30 -5.00 8.63
N LYS A 59 15.20 -4.12 9.07
CA LYS A 59 16.60 -4.45 9.29
C LYS A 59 17.02 -4.25 10.73
N SER A 60 18.00 -5.02 11.14
CA SER A 60 18.74 -4.85 12.38
C SER A 60 20.22 -4.78 12.05
N ASP A 61 20.88 -3.67 12.35
CA ASP A 61 22.31 -3.47 12.08
C ASP A 61 22.66 -3.85 10.61
N ASN A 62 21.87 -3.33 9.66
CA ASN A 62 21.92 -3.58 8.20
C ASN A 62 21.55 -4.99 7.71
N MET A 63 21.32 -5.97 8.59
CA MET A 63 20.83 -7.29 8.20
C MET A 63 19.31 -7.30 8.09
N VAL A 64 18.76 -7.87 7.02
CA VAL A 64 17.30 -8.08 6.87
C VAL A 64 16.83 -9.12 7.88
N VAL A 65 15.87 -8.73 8.72
CA VAL A 65 15.30 -9.59 9.77
C VAL A 65 13.83 -9.92 9.54
N GLY A 66 13.22 -9.31 8.54
CA GLY A 66 11.83 -9.54 8.19
C GLY A 66 11.28 -8.50 7.23
N SER A 67 10.00 -8.65 6.92
CA SER A 67 9.27 -7.68 6.11
C SER A 67 7.77 -7.72 6.36
N THR A 68 7.09 -6.66 5.95
CA THR A 68 5.63 -6.60 5.85
C THR A 68 5.23 -6.17 4.46
N LEU A 69 4.20 -6.79 3.90
CA LEU A 69 3.62 -6.46 2.60
C LEU A 69 2.12 -6.25 2.73
N VAL A 70 1.67 -5.06 2.36
CA VAL A 70 0.27 -4.66 2.26
C VAL A 70 -0.02 -4.12 0.88
N LEU A 71 -1.20 -4.40 0.35
CA LEU A 71 -1.59 -3.96 -0.98
C LEU A 71 -2.91 -3.15 -0.91
N PRO A 72 -2.97 -1.97 -1.55
CA PRO A 72 -4.19 -1.19 -1.63
C PRO A 72 -5.19 -1.87 -2.57
N CYS A 73 -6.46 -1.89 -2.19
CA CYS A 73 -7.53 -2.43 -3.03
C CYS A 73 -8.85 -1.68 -2.79
N THR A 74 -9.85 -1.98 -3.63
CA THR A 74 -11.22 -1.51 -3.43
C THR A 74 -12.00 -2.52 -2.59
N THR A 75 -13.14 -2.09 -2.04
CA THR A 75 -13.99 -2.98 -1.24
C THR A 75 -14.56 -4.10 -2.11
N GLU A 76 -14.92 -3.81 -3.36
CA GLU A 76 -15.47 -4.79 -4.30
C GLU A 76 -14.45 -5.89 -4.59
N LEU A 77 -13.18 -5.53 -4.81
CA LEU A 77 -12.13 -6.51 -5.06
C LEU A 77 -11.87 -7.38 -3.81
N MET A 78 -11.87 -6.77 -2.62
CA MET A 78 -11.74 -7.49 -1.36
C MET A 78 -12.92 -8.44 -1.09
N GLU A 79 -14.14 -8.04 -1.41
CA GLU A 79 -15.33 -8.89 -1.30
C GLU A 79 -15.26 -10.11 -2.21
N LEU A 80 -14.76 -9.95 -3.44
CA LEU A 80 -14.52 -11.09 -4.35
C LEU A 80 -13.53 -12.08 -3.73
N PHE A 81 -12.47 -11.59 -3.10
CA PHE A 81 -11.47 -12.42 -2.44
C PHE A 81 -12.03 -13.14 -1.21
N ILE A 82 -12.70 -12.41 -0.29
CA ILE A 82 -13.30 -12.98 0.92
C ILE A 82 -14.39 -14.01 0.57
N SER A 83 -15.17 -13.75 -0.48
CA SER A 83 -16.19 -14.69 -0.99
C SER A 83 -15.63 -15.85 -1.81
N LYS A 84 -14.29 -15.98 -1.93
CA LYS A 84 -13.58 -17.01 -2.69
C LYS A 84 -13.93 -17.06 -4.17
N LYS A 85 -14.41 -15.94 -4.74
CA LYS A 85 -14.65 -15.80 -6.18
C LYS A 85 -13.36 -15.55 -6.94
N ILE A 86 -12.34 -15.00 -6.25
CA ILE A 86 -10.97 -14.91 -6.73
C ILE A 86 -10.02 -15.45 -5.65
N ASN A 87 -8.87 -15.96 -6.06
CA ASN A 87 -7.78 -16.36 -5.17
C ASN A 87 -6.75 -15.23 -4.97
N GLU A 88 -5.68 -15.48 -4.22
CA GLU A 88 -4.69 -14.46 -3.89
C GLU A 88 -3.86 -14.04 -5.11
N GLU A 89 -3.56 -14.98 -6.00
CA GLU A 89 -2.88 -14.72 -7.28
C GLU A 89 -3.69 -13.72 -8.14
N GLN A 90 -5.00 -13.96 -8.27
CA GLN A 90 -5.93 -13.10 -9.02
C GLN A 90 -6.14 -11.74 -8.34
N LEU A 91 -6.16 -11.71 -7.01
CA LEU A 91 -6.21 -10.47 -6.23
C LEU A 91 -4.98 -9.61 -6.52
N PHE A 92 -3.79 -10.20 -6.44
CA PHE A 92 -2.53 -9.49 -6.73
C PHE A 92 -2.49 -8.96 -8.16
N ASP A 93 -2.86 -9.78 -9.14
CA ASP A 93 -2.90 -9.38 -10.55
C ASP A 93 -3.85 -8.23 -10.82
N SER A 94 -5.02 -8.25 -10.17
CA SER A 94 -6.00 -7.16 -10.26
C SER A 94 -5.40 -5.88 -9.71
N ILE A 95 -4.83 -5.92 -8.49
CA ILE A 95 -4.19 -4.76 -7.86
C ILE A 95 -3.06 -4.21 -8.72
N GLN A 96 -2.20 -5.07 -9.27
CA GLN A 96 -1.07 -4.65 -10.09
C GLN A 96 -1.51 -3.87 -11.35
N LYS A 97 -2.66 -4.23 -11.93
CA LYS A 97 -3.22 -3.58 -13.13
C LYS A 97 -3.97 -2.29 -12.82
N THR A 98 -4.56 -2.19 -11.62
CA THR A 98 -5.51 -1.12 -11.29
C THR A 98 -5.08 -0.24 -10.13
N VAL A 99 -3.82 -0.37 -9.67
CA VAL A 99 -3.34 0.36 -8.49
C VAL A 99 -3.61 1.86 -8.62
N ASP A 100 -4.51 2.34 -7.77
CA ASP A 100 -4.85 3.75 -7.65
C ASP A 100 -5.16 4.07 -6.20
N TYR A 101 -4.35 4.94 -5.62
CA TYR A 101 -4.53 5.38 -4.24
C TYR A 101 -5.80 6.21 -4.04
N GLY A 102 -6.35 6.85 -5.08
CA GLY A 102 -7.57 7.65 -5.00
C GLY A 102 -8.81 6.81 -4.71
N SER A 103 -8.92 5.67 -5.39
CA SER A 103 -10.00 4.67 -5.24
C SER A 103 -9.77 3.63 -4.14
N MET A 104 -8.61 3.66 -3.47
CA MET A 104 -8.31 2.76 -2.35
C MET A 104 -9.34 2.90 -1.22
N GLN A 105 -9.98 1.79 -0.85
CA GLN A 105 -10.96 1.70 0.24
C GLN A 105 -10.58 0.64 1.28
N ALA A 106 -9.85 -0.39 0.87
CA ALA A 106 -9.41 -1.49 1.70
C ALA A 106 -7.89 -1.71 1.55
N ILE A 107 -7.32 -2.45 2.49
CA ILE A 107 -5.91 -2.85 2.48
C ILE A 107 -5.84 -4.35 2.71
N TYR A 108 -5.21 -5.06 1.79
CA TYR A 108 -4.93 -6.48 1.92
C TYR A 108 -3.57 -6.67 2.62
N LEU A 109 -3.54 -7.37 3.75
CA LEU A 109 -2.31 -7.79 4.40
C LEU A 109 -1.85 -9.12 3.77
N CYS A 110 -0.93 -9.02 2.80
CA CYS A 110 -0.39 -10.19 2.11
C CYS A 110 0.65 -10.93 2.95
N SER A 111 1.58 -10.22 3.60
CA SER A 111 2.52 -10.89 4.52
C SER A 111 3.02 -10.01 5.65
N ALA A 112 3.34 -10.66 6.77
CA ALA A 112 4.10 -10.09 7.89
C ALA A 112 4.99 -11.18 8.48
N VAL A 113 6.30 -11.08 8.22
CA VAL A 113 7.25 -12.14 8.57
C VAL A 113 8.47 -11.55 9.25
N LEU A 114 8.90 -12.18 10.35
CA LEU A 114 10.16 -11.91 11.03
C LEU A 114 10.83 -13.22 11.43
N ILE A 115 12.16 -13.20 11.47
CA ILE A 115 12.95 -14.28 12.05
C ILE A 115 12.73 -14.36 13.58
N PRO A 116 12.85 -15.54 14.23
CA PRO A 116 12.43 -15.79 15.61
C PRO A 116 12.91 -14.76 16.64
N GLY A 117 14.18 -14.36 16.59
CA GLY A 117 14.78 -13.41 17.54
C GLY A 117 14.19 -11.99 17.49
N PHE A 118 13.40 -11.67 16.46
CA PHE A 118 12.81 -10.34 16.24
C PHE A 118 11.28 -10.33 16.39
N ARG A 119 10.66 -11.48 16.71
CA ARG A 119 9.20 -11.59 16.94
C ARG A 119 8.78 -11.01 18.29
N ARG A 120 7.48 -10.71 18.43
CA ARG A 120 6.85 -10.17 19.65
C ARG A 120 7.46 -8.86 20.18
N LYS A 121 8.14 -8.10 19.31
CA LYS A 121 8.74 -6.79 19.60
C LYS A 121 7.98 -5.62 18.94
N GLY A 122 6.77 -5.88 18.42
CA GLY A 122 5.96 -4.88 17.72
C GLY A 122 6.52 -4.44 16.34
N LEU A 123 7.58 -5.05 15.85
CA LEU A 123 8.27 -4.63 14.61
C LEU A 123 7.39 -4.76 13.36
N ALA A 124 6.62 -5.84 13.23
CA ALA A 124 5.66 -6.00 12.13
C ALA A 124 4.61 -4.88 12.15
N SER A 125 3.99 -4.64 13.31
CA SER A 125 2.98 -3.58 13.46
C SER A 125 3.53 -2.20 13.11
N GLN A 126 4.76 -1.91 13.55
CA GLN A 126 5.48 -0.69 13.20
C GLN A 126 5.75 -0.56 11.69
N GLY A 127 6.11 -1.66 11.01
CA GLY A 127 6.31 -1.68 9.56
C GLY A 127 5.01 -1.46 8.79
N LEU A 128 3.93 -2.13 9.21
CA LEU A 128 2.60 -1.99 8.65
C LEU A 128 2.06 -0.57 8.80
N GLU A 129 2.14 -0.01 10.00
CA GLU A 129 1.68 1.36 10.27
C GLU A 129 2.35 2.37 9.35
N ARG A 130 3.67 2.24 9.14
CA ARG A 130 4.42 3.10 8.21
C ARG A 130 3.92 2.97 6.77
N SER A 131 3.73 1.74 6.29
CA SER A 131 3.17 1.48 4.95
C SER A 131 1.79 2.11 4.79
N VAL A 132 0.88 1.86 5.75
CA VAL A 132 -0.48 2.42 5.73
C VAL A 132 -0.46 3.95 5.75
N ARG A 133 0.33 4.58 6.64
CA ARG A 133 0.45 6.04 6.71
C ARG A 133 0.90 6.63 5.36
N LYS A 134 1.87 6.01 4.69
CA LYS A 134 2.34 6.45 3.37
C LYS A 134 1.29 6.29 2.27
N MET A 135 0.60 5.15 2.22
CA MET A 135 -0.50 4.94 1.26
C MET A 135 -1.63 5.96 1.47
N MET A 136 -1.98 6.25 2.73
CA MET A 136 -2.97 7.26 3.08
C MET A 136 -2.54 8.68 2.70
N ALA A 137 -1.24 9.01 2.84
CA ALA A 137 -0.70 10.28 2.38
C ALA A 137 -0.81 10.42 0.85
N LYS A 138 -0.45 9.36 0.09
CA LYS A 138 -0.61 9.32 -1.37
C LYS A 138 -2.06 9.48 -1.81
N ARG A 139 -3.00 8.80 -1.13
CA ARG A 139 -4.44 8.96 -1.37
C ARG A 139 -4.91 10.40 -1.22
N ARG A 140 -4.48 11.09 -0.15
CA ARG A 140 -4.82 12.51 0.07
C ARG A 140 -4.23 13.42 -1.01
N SER A 141 -3.00 13.18 -1.42
CA SER A 141 -2.38 13.94 -2.52
C SER A 141 -3.14 13.77 -3.84
N ASN A 142 -3.60 12.55 -4.16
CA ASN A 142 -4.39 12.29 -5.36
C ASN A 142 -5.78 12.95 -5.33
N GLN A 143 -6.43 12.97 -4.15
CA GLN A 143 -7.74 13.63 -3.98
C GLN A 143 -7.66 15.16 -4.06
N SER A 144 -6.52 15.75 -3.69
CA SER A 144 -6.30 17.20 -3.74
C SER A 144 -6.25 17.75 -5.16
N PHE A 145 -6.02 16.88 -6.16
CA PHE A 145 -6.03 17.24 -7.58
C PHE A 145 -7.42 17.06 -8.23
N SER A 146 -8.36 16.40 -7.56
CA SER A 146 -9.70 16.10 -8.07
C SER A 146 -10.73 17.20 -7.79
N ILE A 147 -10.33 18.31 -7.15
CA ILE A 147 -11.14 19.53 -7.12
C ILE A 147 -11.12 20.11 -8.54
N GLY A 148 -12.11 19.71 -9.35
CA GLY A 148 -12.40 20.35 -10.63
C GLY A 148 -12.50 21.87 -10.46
N PRO A 149 -12.38 22.64 -11.56
CA PRO A 149 -12.27 24.09 -11.46
C PRO A 149 -13.42 24.62 -10.62
N ILE A 150 -13.08 25.24 -9.49
CA ILE A 150 -14.01 26.09 -8.76
C ILE A 150 -14.38 27.19 -9.76
N ARG A 151 -15.48 27.00 -10.49
CA ARG A 151 -16.18 28.10 -11.13
C ARG A 151 -16.60 28.98 -9.97
N ARG A 152 -15.76 29.98 -9.64
CA ARG A 152 -16.20 31.15 -8.91
C ARG A 152 -17.27 31.79 -9.79
N ARG A 153 -18.52 31.33 -9.66
CA ARG A 153 -19.66 32.20 -9.96
C ARG A 153 -19.56 33.28 -8.89
N ALA A 154 -18.91 34.38 -9.24
CA ALA A 154 -19.28 35.66 -8.67
C ALA A 154 -20.79 35.77 -8.90
N VAL A 155 -21.58 35.49 -7.85
CA VAL A 155 -22.98 35.85 -7.82
C VAL A 155 -22.97 37.37 -7.68
N PHE A 156 -22.85 38.04 -8.81
CA PHE A 156 -23.06 39.48 -8.92
C PHE A 156 -24.56 39.68 -8.66
N TRP A 157 -24.91 40.04 -7.43
CA TRP A 157 -26.26 40.45 -7.08
C TRP A 157 -26.63 41.66 -7.94
N PRO A 158 -27.66 41.61 -8.80
CA PRO A 158 -28.17 42.83 -9.38
C PRO A 158 -28.88 43.58 -8.26
N ARG A 159 -28.40 44.80 -7.94
CA ARG A 159 -29.13 45.78 -7.13
C ARG A 159 -30.50 45.98 -7.78
N ARG A 160 -31.52 45.34 -7.21
CA ARG A 160 -32.91 45.50 -7.61
C ARG A 160 -33.39 46.85 -7.08
N TRP A 161 -33.51 47.80 -7.99
CA TRP A 161 -34.33 49.00 -7.80
C TRP A 161 -35.79 48.60 -7.52
N ARG A 162 -36.31 49.10 -6.40
CA ARG A 162 -37.71 49.36 -6.02
C ARG A 162 -37.59 50.30 -4.82
N GLY A 163 -38.23 51.44 -4.69
CA GLY A 163 -39.30 52.12 -5.39
C GLY A 163 -39.70 53.27 -4.45
N THR A 164 -40.17 54.36 -5.02
CA THR A 164 -40.77 55.53 -4.35
C THR A 164 -41.86 55.15 -3.35
N LEU A 165 -41.96 55.90 -2.24
CA LEU A 165 -43.16 56.57 -1.69
C LEU A 165 -42.88 57.07 -0.26
N GLY A 166 -43.08 58.37 -0.04
CA GLY A 166 -42.90 59.08 1.22
C GLY A 166 -42.56 60.53 0.97
#